data_AF-A0A1Y4DZW6-F1
#
_entry.id   AF-A0A1Y4DZW6-F1
#
_cell.length_a   1.000
_cell.length_b   1.000
_cell.length_c   1.000
_cell.angle_alpha   90.00
_cell.angle_beta   90.00
_cell.angle_gamma   90.00
#
_symmetry.space_group_name_H-M   'P 1'
#
loop_
_entity.id
_entity.type
_entity.pdbx_description
1 polymer ?
#
loop_
_entity_poly.entity_id
_entity_poly.type
_entity_poly.pdbx_seq_one_letter_code
_entity_poly.pdbx_strand_id
1 'polypeptide(L)'
;MAHRRVPLLNRHIRALSRRTVNGAPLARNMLSWAKQHVEWSLAEGEYDDPCGVLMMVVDVNGNAAMTVGAYEPLEDTSAAALASRASLARAERDETGVAPEVLCAVADGSLIVDAAPDEPLCGAMTLVEQLAETCGHNVVHAEGSLPAGTVLLVSDEHGVVPASDASTSDADAAFVKLLTDGVAKLFA
;
A
#
# COMPACT_ATOMS: atom_id res chain seq x y z
N MET A 1 22.33 -2.05 -17.20
CA MET A 1 22.63 -1.02 -16.18
C MET A 1 21.33 -0.27 -15.86
N ALA A 2 21.11 0.02 -14.57
CA ALA A 2 19.93 0.62 -13.92
C ALA A 2 18.74 -0.31 -13.60
N HIS A 3 18.94 -1.31 -12.73
CA HIS A 3 17.85 -2.00 -12.00
C HIS A 3 18.09 -1.89 -10.48
N ARG A 4 18.35 -0.66 -10.01
CA ARG A 4 18.66 -0.38 -8.60
C ARG A 4 17.87 0.82 -8.11
N ARG A 5 16.55 0.69 -8.06
CA ARG A 5 15.73 1.58 -7.23
C ARG A 5 14.58 0.75 -6.71
N VAL A 6 14.41 0.74 -5.39
CA VAL A 6 13.16 0.39 -4.75
C VAL A 6 12.43 1.72 -4.59
N PRO A 7 11.63 2.17 -5.57
CA PRO A 7 11.12 3.54 -5.58
C PRO A 7 10.10 3.73 -4.44
N LEU A 8 9.54 2.64 -3.92
CA LEU A 8 8.63 2.61 -2.78
C LEU A 8 9.31 2.39 -1.42
N LEU A 9 10.59 1.96 -1.33
CA LEU A 9 11.20 1.63 -0.03
C LEU A 9 11.12 2.79 0.95
N ASN A 10 11.47 4.00 0.52
CA ASN A 10 11.38 5.17 1.40
C ASN A 10 9.94 5.51 1.80
N ARG A 11 8.94 5.14 0.98
CA ARG A 11 7.52 5.31 1.30
C ARG A 11 7.05 4.26 2.30
N HIS A 12 7.41 2.99 2.09
CA HIS A 12 7.13 1.92 3.05
C HIS A 12 7.84 2.17 4.39
N ILE A 13 9.10 2.61 4.40
CA ILE A 13 9.80 2.98 5.64
C ILE A 13 9.12 4.16 6.33
N ARG A 14 8.55 5.11 5.58
CA ARG A 14 7.77 6.20 6.16
C ARG A 14 6.45 5.70 6.76
N ALA A 15 5.71 4.85 6.05
CA ALA A 15 4.49 4.23 6.58
C ALA A 15 4.81 3.40 7.83
N LEU A 16 5.85 2.57 7.77
CA LEU A 16 6.35 1.80 8.91
C LEU A 16 6.73 2.70 10.09
N SER A 17 7.34 3.85 9.86
CA SER A 17 7.71 4.80 10.94
C SER A 17 6.50 5.40 11.68
N ARG A 18 5.31 5.33 11.08
CA ARG A 18 4.05 5.75 11.70
C ARG A 18 3.40 4.63 12.51
N ARG A 19 3.88 3.38 12.39
CA ARG A 19 3.32 2.25 13.12
C ARG A 19 3.74 2.24 14.59
N THR A 20 2.88 1.67 15.41
CA THR A 20 3.11 1.38 16.82
C THR A 20 3.13 -0.12 17.06
N VAL A 21 4.00 -0.56 17.95
CA VAL A 21 4.07 -1.93 18.45
C VAL A 21 3.95 -1.85 19.97
N ASN A 22 2.99 -2.58 20.55
CA ASN A 22 2.67 -2.53 21.98
C ASN A 22 2.42 -1.11 22.49
N GLY A 23 1.72 -0.29 21.69
CA GLY A 23 1.40 1.10 22.03
C GLY A 23 2.58 2.08 21.97
N ALA A 24 3.78 1.63 21.58
CA ALA A 24 4.95 2.48 21.43
C ALA A 24 5.34 2.63 19.95
N PRO A 25 5.80 3.82 19.51
CA PRO A 25 6.37 3.98 18.18
C PRO A 25 7.60 3.10 17.98
N LEU A 26 7.81 2.65 16.74
CA LEU A 26 9.03 1.93 16.38
C LEU A 26 10.28 2.81 16.57
N ALA A 27 11.34 2.20 17.10
CA ALA A 27 12.57 2.92 17.38
C ALA A 27 13.35 3.26 16.09
N ARG A 28 14.06 4.41 16.09
CA ARG A 28 14.79 4.89 14.90
C ARG A 28 15.89 3.94 14.43
N ASN A 29 16.56 3.26 15.36
CA ASN A 29 17.56 2.23 15.06
C ASN A 29 16.93 1.04 14.34
N MET A 30 15.73 0.61 14.72
CA MET A 30 14.99 -0.45 14.03
C MET A 30 14.60 -0.05 12.62
N LEU A 31 14.08 1.18 12.41
CA LEU A 31 13.75 1.67 11.08
C LEU A 31 14.99 1.75 10.17
N SER A 32 16.13 2.13 10.74
CA SER A 32 17.41 2.18 10.03
C SER A 32 17.93 0.78 9.69
N TRP A 33 17.83 -0.16 10.63
CA TRP A 33 18.14 -1.57 10.40
C TRP A 33 17.26 -2.16 9.30
N ALA A 34 15.94 -1.97 9.37
CA ALA A 34 14.98 -2.44 8.38
C ALA A 34 15.32 -1.95 6.98
N LYS A 35 15.59 -0.65 6.84
CA LYS A 35 15.99 -0.05 5.57
C LYS A 35 17.30 -0.63 5.03
N GLN A 36 18.34 -0.71 5.88
CA GLN A 36 19.65 -1.22 5.48
C GLN A 36 19.57 -2.70 5.07
N HIS A 37 18.82 -3.50 5.82
CA HIS A 37 18.62 -4.91 5.52
C HIS A 37 18.00 -5.10 4.14
N VAL A 38 16.91 -4.39 3.83
CA VAL A 38 16.29 -4.45 2.50
C VAL A 38 17.24 -3.98 1.40
N GLU A 39 17.98 -2.88 1.62
CA GLU A 39 18.94 -2.36 0.64
C GLU A 39 20.10 -3.33 0.37
N TRP A 40 20.62 -4.00 1.40
CA TRP A 40 21.70 -4.98 1.26
C TRP A 40 21.24 -6.26 0.60
N SER A 41 20.17 -6.88 1.09
CA SER A 41 19.68 -8.15 0.54
C SER A 41 19.30 -8.03 -0.95
N LEU A 42 18.75 -6.88 -1.37
CA LEU A 42 18.49 -6.59 -2.78
C LEU A 42 19.77 -6.35 -3.60
N ALA A 43 20.80 -5.76 -3.00
CA ALA A 43 22.08 -5.52 -3.67
C ALA A 43 22.91 -6.81 -3.85
N GLU A 44 22.81 -7.72 -2.89
CA GLU A 44 23.51 -9.00 -2.86
C GLU A 44 22.75 -10.10 -3.64
N GLY A 45 21.44 -9.91 -3.87
CA GLY A 45 20.61 -10.85 -4.61
C GLY A 45 20.27 -12.11 -3.79
N GLU A 46 20.19 -11.97 -2.47
CA GLU A 46 20.04 -13.09 -1.53
C GLU A 46 18.60 -13.61 -1.41
N TYR A 47 17.63 -12.99 -2.08
CA TYR A 47 16.24 -13.45 -2.06
C TYR A 47 15.97 -14.44 -3.20
N ASP A 48 15.51 -15.63 -2.83
CA ASP A 48 15.00 -16.64 -3.76
C ASP A 48 13.80 -16.09 -4.57
N ASP A 49 13.04 -15.17 -3.97
CA ASP A 49 11.92 -14.45 -4.57
C ASP A 49 12.21 -12.93 -4.62
N PRO A 50 12.85 -12.41 -5.68
CA PRO A 50 13.19 -10.98 -5.81
C PRO A 50 11.97 -10.05 -5.85
N CYS A 51 10.81 -10.58 -6.26
CA CYS A 51 9.51 -9.91 -6.27
C CYS A 51 8.59 -10.44 -5.15
N GLY A 52 9.17 -11.07 -4.12
CA GLY A 52 8.43 -11.62 -2.98
C GLY A 52 7.95 -10.54 -2.01
N VAL A 53 7.27 -10.99 -0.95
CA VAL A 53 6.73 -10.15 0.11
C VAL A 53 7.64 -10.21 1.32
N LEU A 54 8.11 -9.04 1.76
CA LEU A 54 8.89 -8.90 2.98
C LEU A 54 7.96 -8.82 4.19
N MET A 55 8.02 -9.83 5.05
CA MET A 55 7.36 -9.80 6.35
C MET A 55 8.36 -9.37 7.42
N MET A 56 7.95 -8.42 8.27
CA MET A 56 8.69 -8.04 9.46
C MET A 56 7.88 -8.35 10.71
N VAL A 57 8.47 -9.09 11.64
CA VAL A 57 7.87 -9.41 12.94
C VAL A 57 8.66 -8.68 14.02
N VAL A 58 7.97 -7.94 14.87
CA VAL A 58 8.57 -7.24 16.01
C VAL A 58 8.00 -7.83 17.30
N ASP A 59 8.87 -8.33 18.17
CA ASP A 59 8.47 -8.90 19.45
C ASP A 59 8.20 -7.84 20.52
N VAL A 60 7.75 -8.29 21.69
CA VAL A 60 7.44 -7.42 22.84
C VAL A 60 8.63 -6.66 23.42
N ASN A 61 9.85 -7.13 23.14
CA ASN A 61 11.09 -6.50 23.57
C ASN A 61 11.65 -5.53 22.52
N GLY A 62 11.00 -5.41 21.36
CA GLY A 62 11.49 -4.63 20.23
C GLY A 62 12.59 -5.33 19.44
N ASN A 63 12.73 -6.65 19.54
CA ASN A 63 13.55 -7.42 18.60
C ASN A 63 12.75 -7.60 17.31
N ALA A 64 13.42 -7.44 16.17
CA ALA A 64 12.79 -7.62 14.87
C ALA A 64 13.41 -8.80 14.12
N ALA A 65 12.58 -9.54 13.40
CA ALA A 65 12.99 -10.51 12.40
C ALA A 65 12.36 -10.12 11.05
N MET A 66 13.09 -10.38 9.96
CA MET A 66 12.62 -10.18 8.60
C MET A 66 12.73 -11.48 7.83
N THR A 67 11.72 -11.77 7.02
CA THR A 67 11.68 -12.92 6.12
C THR A 67 11.06 -12.49 4.80
N VAL A 68 11.46 -13.12 3.70
CA VAL A 68 10.80 -12.96 2.40
C VAL A 68 10.09 -14.27 2.04
N GLY A 69 8.83 -14.15 1.65
CA GLY A 69 8.06 -15.23 1.05
C GLY A 69 7.71 -14.91 -0.40
N ALA A 70 7.28 -15.92 -1.16
CA ALA A 70 6.77 -15.72 -2.51
C ALA A 70 5.56 -14.78 -2.49
N TYR A 71 5.43 -13.96 -3.54
CA TYR A 71 4.25 -13.15 -3.77
C TYR A 71 3.11 -14.02 -4.30
N GLU A 72 1.94 -13.90 -3.67
CA GLU A 72 0.71 -14.57 -4.11
C GLU A 72 -0.34 -13.53 -4.55
N PRO A 73 -0.85 -13.60 -5.79
CA PRO A 73 -1.93 -12.73 -6.22
C PRO A 73 -3.22 -12.96 -5.43
N LEU A 74 -4.03 -11.93 -5.30
CA LEU A 74 -5.38 -12.05 -4.72
C LEU A 74 -6.27 -12.95 -5.59
N GLU A 75 -6.84 -14.00 -4.98
CA GLU A 75 -7.74 -14.94 -5.65
C GLU A 75 -9.08 -14.29 -6.02
N ASP A 76 -9.65 -13.50 -5.12
CA ASP A 76 -10.92 -12.78 -5.29
C ASP A 76 -10.68 -11.27 -5.20
N THR A 77 -10.90 -10.61 -6.33
CA THR A 77 -10.78 -9.15 -6.48
C THR A 77 -12.14 -8.50 -6.71
N SER A 78 -13.25 -9.14 -6.35
CA SER A 78 -14.57 -8.48 -6.35
C SER A 78 -14.59 -7.30 -5.36
N ALA A 79 -15.44 -6.30 -5.62
CA ALA A 79 -15.57 -5.14 -4.75
C ALA A 79 -15.89 -5.54 -3.29
N ALA A 80 -16.71 -6.58 -3.11
CA ALA A 80 -17.04 -7.12 -1.79
C ALA A 80 -15.82 -7.75 -1.09
N ALA A 81 -15.00 -8.53 -1.81
CA ALA A 81 -13.79 -9.12 -1.26
C ALA A 81 -12.75 -8.05 -0.89
N LEU A 82 -12.53 -7.07 -1.77
CA LEU A 82 -11.63 -5.95 -1.51
C LEU A 82 -12.08 -5.11 -0.30
N ALA A 83 -13.39 -4.83 -0.17
CA ALA A 83 -13.92 -4.13 0.98
C ALA A 83 -13.75 -4.93 2.29
N SER A 84 -13.95 -6.25 2.26
CA SER A 84 -13.70 -7.12 3.41
C SER A 84 -12.23 -7.08 3.84
N ARG A 85 -11.30 -7.10 2.88
CA ARG A 85 -9.86 -6.99 3.16
C ARG A 85 -9.50 -5.63 3.78
N ALA A 86 -9.97 -4.54 3.20
CA ALA A 86 -9.74 -3.20 3.74
C ALA A 86 -10.30 -3.05 5.17
N SER A 87 -11.45 -3.68 5.47
CA SER A 87 -12.00 -3.72 6.83
C SER A 87 -11.08 -4.44 7.82
N LEU A 88 -10.43 -5.54 7.41
CA LEU A 88 -9.44 -6.24 8.25
C LEU A 88 -8.18 -5.39 8.43
N ALA A 89 -7.70 -4.74 7.36
CA ALA A 89 -6.57 -3.81 7.43
C ALA A 89 -6.85 -2.62 8.35
N ARG A 90 -8.11 -2.14 8.41
CA ARG A 90 -8.52 -1.10 9.36
C ARG A 90 -8.54 -1.59 10.81
N ALA A 91 -8.90 -2.85 11.06
CA ALA A 91 -8.76 -3.43 12.40
C ALA A 91 -7.28 -3.50 12.82
N GLU A 92 -6.37 -3.86 11.90
CA GLU A 92 -4.92 -3.81 12.16
C GLU A 92 -4.42 -2.39 12.40
N ARG A 93 -5.01 -1.38 11.74
CA ARG A 93 -4.73 0.04 12.01
C ARG A 93 -5.09 0.43 13.43
N ASP A 94 -6.21 -0.07 13.97
CA ASP A 94 -6.62 0.25 15.34
C ASP A 94 -5.59 -0.26 16.37
N GLU A 95 -4.83 -1.31 16.04
CA GLU A 95 -3.75 -1.85 16.88
C GLU A 95 -2.38 -1.21 16.59
N THR A 96 -2.08 -0.96 15.31
CA THR A 96 -0.72 -0.63 14.84
C THR A 96 -0.57 0.79 14.30
N GLY A 97 -1.64 1.58 14.22
CA GLY A 97 -1.65 2.97 13.78
C GLY A 97 -1.66 3.18 12.26
N VAL A 98 -1.45 2.16 11.43
CA VAL A 98 -1.47 2.25 9.96
C VAL A 98 -2.12 1.00 9.38
N ALA A 99 -3.09 1.19 8.49
CA ALA A 99 -3.66 0.10 7.70
C ALA A 99 -2.70 -0.27 6.57
N PRO A 100 -2.35 -1.56 6.37
CA PRO A 100 -1.52 -1.97 5.23
C PRO A 100 -2.26 -1.83 3.89
N GLU A 101 -3.59 -1.79 3.92
CA GLU A 101 -4.45 -1.68 2.75
C GLU A 101 -5.56 -0.66 2.98
N VAL A 102 -5.92 0.09 1.94
CA VAL A 102 -6.93 1.15 1.99
C VAL A 102 -7.88 0.99 0.80
N LEU A 103 -9.19 1.04 1.07
CA LEU A 103 -10.20 1.03 0.02
C LEU A 103 -10.32 2.43 -0.58
N CYS A 104 -10.45 2.50 -1.89
CA CYS A 104 -10.66 3.75 -2.61
C CYS A 104 -11.75 3.57 -3.67
N ALA A 105 -12.30 4.69 -4.14
CA ALA A 105 -13.18 4.73 -5.31
C ALA A 105 -12.72 5.82 -6.27
N VAL A 106 -12.81 5.56 -7.57
CA VAL A 106 -12.70 6.57 -8.62
C VAL A 106 -14.10 6.87 -9.13
N ALA A 107 -14.49 8.14 -9.07
CA ALA A 107 -15.76 8.63 -9.60
C ALA A 107 -15.64 10.11 -9.97
N ASP A 108 -16.21 10.50 -11.12
CA ASP A 108 -16.35 11.90 -11.55
C ASP A 108 -15.05 12.70 -11.48
N GLY A 109 -13.93 12.11 -11.92
CA GLY A 109 -12.62 12.77 -11.91
C GLY A 109 -12.02 12.96 -10.50
N SER A 110 -12.53 12.25 -9.49
CA SER A 110 -12.01 12.27 -8.13
C SER A 110 -11.53 10.88 -7.72
N LEU A 111 -10.47 10.85 -6.92
CA LEU A 111 -10.07 9.70 -6.11
C LEU A 111 -10.61 9.91 -4.69
N ILE A 112 -11.51 9.04 -4.27
CA ILE A 112 -12.06 9.02 -2.91
C ILE A 112 -11.34 7.95 -2.11
N VAL A 113 -10.70 8.34 -1.01
CA VAL A 113 -9.94 7.48 -0.10
C VAL A 113 -10.79 7.19 1.13
N ASP A 114 -11.03 5.92 1.43
CA ASP A 114 -11.77 5.49 2.62
C ASP A 114 -10.86 5.55 3.86
N ALA A 115 -10.53 6.77 4.29
CA ALA A 115 -9.72 7.07 5.45
C ALA A 115 -10.06 8.48 5.98
N ALA A 116 -9.68 8.77 7.22
CA ALA A 116 -9.76 10.15 7.71
C ALA A 116 -8.71 11.06 7.02
N PRO A 117 -8.94 12.39 6.92
CA PRO A 117 -8.04 13.31 6.22
C PRO A 117 -6.58 13.31 6.68
N ASP A 118 -6.34 13.12 7.98
CA ASP A 118 -5.00 13.11 8.58
C ASP A 118 -4.54 11.70 8.97
N GLU A 119 -5.24 10.66 8.51
CA GLU A 119 -4.93 9.28 8.82
C GLU A 119 -3.59 8.85 8.17
N PRO A 120 -2.67 8.25 8.94
CA PRO A 120 -1.49 7.62 8.36
C PRO A 120 -1.88 6.45 7.44
N LEU A 121 -1.52 6.53 6.16
CA LEU A 121 -1.81 5.51 5.16
C LEU A 121 -0.59 4.63 4.83
N CYS A 122 -0.85 3.52 4.14
CA CYS A 122 0.19 2.65 3.60
C CYS A 122 1.12 3.39 2.61
N GLY A 123 2.32 2.85 2.40
CA GLY A 123 3.33 3.47 1.54
C GLY A 123 2.85 3.72 0.11
N ALA A 124 2.11 2.77 -0.47
CA ALA A 124 1.55 2.83 -1.82
C ALA A 124 0.58 4.02 -2.01
N MET A 125 -0.25 4.33 -1.01
CA MET A 125 -1.20 5.44 -1.07
C MET A 125 -0.54 6.79 -1.35
N THR A 126 0.62 7.05 -0.74
CA THR A 126 1.34 8.31 -0.94
C THR A 126 1.79 8.54 -2.37
N LEU A 127 1.88 7.49 -3.19
CA LEU A 127 2.15 7.61 -4.62
C LEU A 127 0.84 7.74 -5.41
N VAL A 128 -0.17 6.96 -5.04
CA VAL A 128 -1.50 7.01 -5.68
C VAL A 128 -2.08 8.42 -5.63
N GLU A 129 -2.02 9.08 -4.46
CA GLU A 129 -2.47 10.48 -4.30
C GLU A 129 -1.68 11.42 -5.20
N GLN A 130 -0.34 11.28 -5.25
CA GLN A 130 0.50 12.12 -6.10
C GLN A 130 0.23 11.92 -7.60
N LEU A 131 -0.05 10.69 -8.02
CA LEU A 131 -0.45 10.39 -9.40
C LEU A 131 -1.81 11.01 -9.71
N ALA A 132 -2.77 10.90 -8.79
CA ALA A 132 -4.08 11.53 -8.92
C ALA A 132 -3.96 13.04 -9.10
N GLU A 133 -3.25 13.72 -8.20
CA GLU A 133 -3.00 15.16 -8.25
C GLU A 133 -2.29 15.57 -9.54
N THR A 134 -1.26 14.81 -9.96
CA THR A 134 -0.51 15.07 -11.20
C THR A 134 -1.38 14.94 -12.44
N CYS A 135 -2.35 14.03 -12.42
CA CYS A 135 -3.33 13.84 -13.49
C CYS A 135 -4.50 14.83 -13.41
N GLY A 136 -4.53 15.73 -12.42
CA GLY A 136 -5.58 16.73 -12.24
C GLY A 136 -6.85 16.18 -11.58
N HIS A 137 -6.79 14.99 -10.97
CA HIS A 137 -7.89 14.45 -10.18
C HIS A 137 -7.90 15.06 -8.78
N ASN A 138 -9.10 15.28 -8.25
CA ASN A 138 -9.26 15.68 -6.86
C ASN A 138 -9.07 14.48 -5.93
N VAL A 139 -8.36 14.65 -4.81
CA VAL A 139 -8.20 13.61 -3.79
C VAL A 139 -9.08 13.97 -2.59
N VAL A 140 -10.01 13.09 -2.24
CA VAL A 140 -11.00 13.31 -1.18
C VAL A 140 -10.91 12.18 -0.16
N HIS A 141 -10.74 12.53 1.12
CA HIS A 141 -10.77 11.56 2.21
C HIS A 141 -12.18 11.52 2.79
N ALA A 142 -12.83 10.35 2.73
CA ALA A 142 -14.20 10.14 3.18
C ALA A 142 -14.38 8.76 3.83
N GLU A 143 -14.18 8.70 5.15
CA GLU A 143 -14.30 7.47 5.94
C GLU A 143 -15.73 6.92 5.92
N GLY A 144 -15.85 5.61 5.66
CA GLY A 144 -17.07 4.81 5.76
C GLY A 144 -18.09 5.03 4.64
N SER A 145 -17.79 5.86 3.64
CA SER A 145 -18.74 6.21 2.59
C SER A 145 -18.07 6.43 1.24
N LEU A 146 -17.81 5.33 0.53
CA LEU A 146 -17.40 5.41 -0.87
C LEU A 146 -18.63 5.61 -1.79
N PRO A 147 -18.54 6.54 -2.76
CA PRO A 147 -19.59 6.71 -3.76
C PRO A 147 -19.66 5.51 -4.71
N ALA A 148 -20.75 5.44 -5.49
CA ALA A 148 -20.80 4.55 -6.63
C ALA A 148 -19.72 4.95 -7.65
N GLY A 149 -18.88 4.01 -8.04
CA GLY A 149 -17.74 4.24 -8.92
C GLY A 149 -16.85 3.00 -9.02
N THR A 150 -15.66 3.17 -9.57
CA THR A 150 -14.69 2.08 -9.66
C THR A 150 -13.99 1.90 -8.33
N VAL A 151 -14.34 0.84 -7.62
CA VAL A 151 -13.68 0.46 -6.38
C VAL A 151 -12.28 -0.07 -6.69
N LEU A 152 -11.31 0.29 -5.86
CA LEU A 152 -9.96 -0.24 -5.89
C LEU A 152 -9.42 -0.42 -4.47
N LEU A 153 -8.56 -1.41 -4.29
CA LEU A 153 -7.76 -1.59 -3.09
C LEU A 153 -6.35 -1.07 -3.35
N VAL A 154 -5.82 -0.24 -2.46
CA VAL A 154 -4.41 0.16 -2.48
C VAL A 154 -3.69 -0.55 -1.34
N SER A 155 -2.66 -1.33 -1.66
CA SER A 155 -1.96 -2.22 -0.74
C SER A 155 -0.45 -2.06 -0.90
N ASP A 156 0.28 -2.11 0.22
CA ASP A 156 1.74 -2.16 0.20
C ASP A 156 2.27 -3.47 -0.41
N GLU A 157 1.48 -4.54 -0.38
CA GLU A 157 1.80 -5.84 -0.96
C GLU A 157 1.37 -5.95 -2.43
N HIS A 158 0.12 -5.59 -2.73
CA HIS A 158 -0.49 -5.82 -4.05
C HIS A 158 -0.51 -4.61 -4.97
N GLY A 159 -0.08 -3.44 -4.49
CA GLY A 159 -0.17 -2.20 -5.27
C GLY A 159 -1.60 -1.70 -5.39
N VAL A 160 -2.03 -1.38 -6.62
CA VAL A 160 -3.41 -0.94 -6.90
C VAL A 160 -4.16 -2.09 -7.55
N VAL A 161 -5.23 -2.55 -6.90
CA VAL A 161 -6.07 -3.66 -7.34
C VAL A 161 -7.49 -3.15 -7.59
N PRO A 162 -7.88 -2.91 -8.86
CA PRO A 162 -9.26 -2.56 -9.20
C PRO A 162 -10.20 -3.73 -8.94
N ALA A 163 -11.44 -3.43 -8.54
CA ALA A 163 -12.47 -4.43 -8.39
C ALA A 163 -12.83 -5.05 -9.76
N SER A 164 -12.87 -6.38 -9.85
CA SER A 164 -13.13 -7.12 -11.08
C SER A 164 -14.56 -6.99 -11.61
N ASP A 165 -15.50 -6.63 -10.74
CA ASP A 165 -16.92 -6.45 -11.00
C ASP A 165 -17.35 -4.97 -11.06
N ALA A 166 -16.39 -4.04 -11.08
CA ALA A 166 -16.69 -2.61 -11.15
C ALA A 166 -17.18 -2.17 -12.55
N SER A 167 -18.37 -1.56 -12.60
CA SER A 167 -18.81 -0.80 -13.77
C SER A 167 -18.07 0.54 -13.84
N THR A 168 -17.21 0.70 -14.83
CA THR A 168 -16.29 1.83 -14.92
C THR A 168 -16.55 2.62 -16.20
N SER A 169 -16.58 3.96 -16.11
CA SER A 169 -16.64 4.81 -17.30
C SER A 169 -15.31 4.76 -18.09
N ASP A 170 -15.30 5.07 -19.39
CA ASP A 170 -14.05 5.03 -20.18
C ASP A 170 -12.96 5.95 -19.61
N ALA A 171 -13.36 7.11 -19.08
CA ALA A 171 -12.44 8.07 -18.47
C ALA A 171 -11.84 7.53 -17.16
N ASP A 172 -12.70 6.97 -16.29
CA ASP A 172 -12.25 6.38 -15.03
C ASP A 172 -11.39 5.13 -15.27
N ALA A 173 -11.70 4.33 -16.31
CA ALA A 173 -10.93 3.15 -16.68
C ALA A 173 -9.50 3.53 -17.09
N ALA A 174 -9.35 4.61 -17.87
CA ALA A 174 -8.04 5.12 -18.26
C ALA A 174 -7.22 5.57 -17.05
N PHE A 175 -7.85 6.26 -16.09
CA PHE A 175 -7.19 6.71 -14.87
C PHE A 175 -6.81 5.55 -13.95
N VAL A 176 -7.72 4.59 -13.72
CA VAL A 176 -7.46 3.38 -12.94
C VAL A 176 -6.31 2.56 -13.54
N LYS A 177 -6.26 2.44 -14.86
CA LYS A 177 -5.15 1.80 -15.56
C LYS A 177 -3.83 2.55 -15.34
N LEU A 178 -3.86 3.89 -15.38
CA LEU A 178 -2.68 4.71 -15.10
C LEU A 178 -2.16 4.49 -13.68
N LEU A 179 -3.05 4.45 -12.68
CA LEU A 179 -2.67 4.16 -11.29
C LEU A 179 -2.06 2.76 -11.19
N THR A 180 -2.72 1.75 -11.74
CA THR A 180 -2.26 0.35 -11.73
C THR A 180 -0.87 0.20 -12.38
N ASP A 181 -0.70 0.70 -13.60
CA ASP A 181 0.57 0.64 -14.32
C ASP A 181 1.66 1.48 -13.64
N GLY A 182 1.27 2.64 -13.08
CA GLY A 182 2.17 3.58 -12.42
C GLY A 182 2.80 2.98 -11.17
N VAL A 183 2.00 2.31 -10.35
CA VAL A 183 2.48 1.62 -9.15
C VAL A 183 3.20 0.31 -9.52
N ALA A 184 2.69 -0.47 -10.47
CA ALA A 184 3.31 -1.73 -10.93
C ALA A 184 4.76 -1.54 -11.42
N LYS A 185 5.05 -0.42 -12.12
CA LYS A 185 6.40 -0.07 -12.57
C LYS A 185 7.43 0.11 -11.45
N LEU A 186 6.99 0.23 -10.20
CA LEU A 186 7.87 0.42 -9.05
C LEU A 186 8.08 -0.87 -8.25
N PHE A 187 7.30 -1.91 -8.56
CA PHE A 187 7.53 -3.28 -8.08
C PHE A 187 8.43 -4.09 -9.03
N ALA A 188 8.67 -3.60 -10.25
CA ALA A 188 9.44 -4.26 -11.31
C ALA A 188 10.87 -3.73 -11.50
#